data_AF-A0A1C5GCK6-F1
#
_entry.id   AF-A0A1C5GCK6-F1
#
_cell.length_a   1.000
_cell.length_b   1.000
_cell.length_c   1.000
_cell.angle_alpha   90.00
_cell.angle_beta   90.00
_cell.angle_gamma   90.00
#
_symmetry.space_group_name_H-M   'P 1'
#
loop_
_entity.id
_entity.type
_entity.pdbx_description
1 polymer ?
#
loop_
_entity_poly.entity_id
_entity_poly.type
_entity_poly.pdbx_seq_one_letter_code
_entity_poly.pdbx_strand_id
1 'polypeptide(L)' 'MTRVLTRVGDVVLGKVLGREEAGACVPEHGQKCACVASDGYCSGGDYFRRYRQGYYNCNGACVTSTTRTLCYVKKVGAC' A
#
# COMPACT_ATOMS: atom_id res chain seq x y z
N MET A 1 43.53 0.80 24.18
CA MET A 1 43.05 2.19 24.21
C MET A 1 42.09 2.40 23.03
N THR A 2 40.98 1.64 23.00
CA THR A 2 40.12 1.46 21.79
C THR A 2 38.65 1.25 22.14
N ARG A 3 38.23 1.55 23.38
CA ARG A 3 36.85 1.31 23.86
C ARG A 3 35.95 2.56 23.90
N VAL A 4 36.50 3.75 23.61
CA VAL A 4 35.76 5.02 23.75
C VAL A 4 35.07 5.44 22.45
N LEU A 5 35.60 5.02 21.28
CA LEU A 5 35.09 5.43 19.97
C LEU A 5 33.78 4.74 19.55
N THR A 6 33.44 3.59 20.13
CA THR A 6 32.20 2.87 19.75
C THR A 6 30.95 3.42 20.43
N ARG A 7 31.05 4.08 21.59
CA ARG A 7 29.86 4.63 22.28
C ARG A 7 29.32 5.93 21.68
N VAL A 8 30.15 6.70 20.98
CA VAL A 8 29.71 8.01 20.42
C VAL A 8 29.00 7.82 19.08
N GLY A 9 29.37 6.80 18.30
CA GLY A 9 28.73 6.47 17.03
C GLY A 9 27.25 6.11 17.18
N ASP A 10 26.92 5.26 18.16
CA ASP A 10 25.53 4.84 18.41
C ASP A 10 24.64 5.99 18.91
N VAL A 11 25.18 6.93 19.69
CA VAL A 11 24.42 8.07 20.23
C VAL A 11 24.13 9.12 19.16
N VAL A 12 25.01 9.27 18.16
CA VAL A 12 24.75 10.17 17.02
C VAL A 12 23.77 9.54 16.03
N LEU A 13 23.85 8.23 15.75
CA LEU A 13 22.82 7.53 14.96
C LEU A 13 21.45 7.62 15.64
N GLY A 14 21.37 7.45 16.96
CA GLY A 14 20.12 7.57 17.72
C GLY A 14 19.53 8.98 17.79
N LYS A 15 20.31 10.02 17.48
CA LYS A 15 19.83 11.42 17.41
C LYS A 15 19.43 11.86 16.00
N VAL A 16 19.99 11.26 14.95
CA VAL A 16 19.57 11.49 13.55
C VAL A 16 18.35 10.65 13.20
N LEU A 17 18.26 9.44 13.75
CA LEU A 17 17.03 8.63 13.79
C LEU A 17 16.13 9.16 14.89
N GLY A 18 15.72 10.43 14.77
CA GLY A 18 14.78 11.04 15.69
C GLY A 18 13.53 10.18 15.74
N ARG A 19 13.34 9.47 16.86
CA ARG A 19 12.10 8.76 17.24
C ARG A 19 11.21 8.44 16.05
N GLU A 20 11.58 7.45 15.24
CA GLU A 20 10.63 6.86 14.30
C GLU A 20 9.68 5.93 15.09
N GLU A 21 8.91 6.50 16.02
CA GLU A 21 7.56 6.03 16.29
C GLU A 21 6.65 6.59 15.20
N ALA A 22 6.95 6.25 13.96
CA ALA A 22 6.06 6.38 12.83
C ALA A 22 6.42 5.18 11.96
N GLY A 23 5.61 4.12 12.00
CA GLY A 23 5.86 2.93 11.20
C GLY A 23 6.10 3.35 9.75
N ALA A 24 7.36 3.34 9.32
CA ALA A 24 7.74 3.87 8.03
C ALA A 24 6.98 3.08 6.97
N CYS A 25 6.11 3.76 6.23
CA CYS A 25 5.42 3.16 5.09
C CYS A 25 6.46 2.65 4.10
N VAL A 26 6.17 1.56 3.40
CA VAL A 26 7.05 1.09 2.32
C VAL A 26 7.36 2.22 1.32
N PRO A 27 8.55 2.24 0.68
CA PRO A 27 8.92 3.30 -0.26
C PRO A 27 7.96 3.47 -1.44
N GLU A 28 7.23 2.40 -1.77
CA GLU A 28 6.27 2.33 -2.87
C GLU A 28 4.89 2.87 -2.48
N HIS A 29 4.70 3.31 -1.23
CA HIS A 29 3.41 3.77 -0.72
C HIS A 29 2.78 4.83 -1.63
N GLY A 30 1.54 4.57 -2.04
CA GLY A 30 0.79 5.44 -2.95
C GLY A 30 1.10 5.26 -4.44
N GLN A 31 2.15 4.51 -4.81
CA GLN A 31 2.43 4.17 -6.21
C GLN A 31 1.40 3.18 -6.75
N LYS A 32 1.19 3.20 -8.07
CA LYS A 32 0.29 2.28 -8.77
C LYS A 32 0.89 0.87 -8.77
N CYS A 33 0.10 -0.13 -8.35
CA CYS A 33 0.54 -1.53 -8.33
C CYS A 33 -0.11 -2.36 -9.45
N ALA A 34 -1.42 -2.62 -9.37
CA ALA A 34 -2.16 -3.41 -10.34
C ALA A 34 -3.65 -3.02 -10.36
N CYS A 35 -4.43 -3.56 -11.29
CA CYS A 35 -5.88 -3.45 -11.26
C CYS A 35 -6.45 -4.50 -10.30
N VAL A 36 -6.98 -4.03 -9.17
CA VAL A 36 -7.49 -4.89 -8.08
C VAL A 36 -9.01 -4.82 -8.06
N ALA A 37 -9.64 -5.93 -7.69
CA ALA A 37 -11.09 -5.99 -7.52
C ALA A 37 -11.54 -5.00 -6.44
N SER A 38 -12.48 -4.13 -6.79
CA SER A 38 -13.05 -3.13 -5.88
C SER A 38 -14.43 -3.56 -5.40
N ASP A 39 -15.41 -3.43 -6.27
CA ASP A 39 -16.82 -3.55 -5.92
C ASP A 39 -17.59 -4.17 -7.11
N GLY A 40 -18.86 -4.49 -6.93
CA GLY A 40 -19.65 -5.14 -7.98
C GLY A 40 -21.11 -4.72 -7.98
N TYR A 41 -21.79 -4.99 -9.09
CA TYR A 41 -23.19 -4.67 -9.29
C TYR A 41 -23.87 -5.72 -10.17
N CYS A 42 -25.18 -5.84 -10.03
CA CYS A 42 -26.01 -6.71 -10.85
C CYS A 42 -26.63 -5.91 -12.00
N SER A 43 -26.62 -6.47 -13.20
CA SER A 43 -27.29 -5.88 -14.36
C SER A 43 -27.73 -7.00 -15.30
N GLY A 44 -29.02 -7.02 -15.66
CA GLY A 44 -29.56 -7.99 -16.61
C GLY A 44 -29.43 -9.46 -16.19
N GLY A 45 -29.46 -9.78 -14.88
CA GLY A 45 -29.26 -11.14 -14.35
C GLY A 45 -27.81 -11.59 -14.22
N ASP A 46 -26.86 -10.71 -14.56
CA ASP A 46 -25.43 -10.97 -14.47
C ASP A 46 -24.78 -10.13 -13.36
N TYR A 47 -23.84 -10.74 -12.65
CA TYR A 47 -22.99 -10.06 -11.67
C TYR A 47 -21.69 -9.58 -12.33
N PHE A 48 -21.48 -8.27 -12.30
CA PHE A 48 -20.29 -7.61 -12.80
C PHE A 48 -19.41 -7.12 -11.65
N ARG A 49 -18.09 -7.34 -11.76
CA ARG A 49 -17.10 -6.85 -10.81
C ARG A 49 -16.22 -5.80 -11.45
N ARG A 50 -16.10 -4.66 -10.80
CA ARG A 50 -15.29 -3.52 -11.21
C ARG A 50 -13.87 -3.71 -10.65
N TYR A 51 -12.89 -3.62 -11.53
CA TYR A 51 -11.47 -3.61 -11.19
C TYR A 51 -10.95 -2.18 -11.31
N ARG A 52 -10.35 -1.67 -10.24
CA ARG A 52 -9.86 -0.30 -10.13
C ARG A 52 -8.36 -0.28 -9.92
N GLN A 53 -7.73 0.82 -10.31
CA GLN A 53 -6.29 1.03 -10.12
C GLN A 53 -5.95 0.97 -8.63
N GLY A 54 -5.26 -0.10 -8.24
CA GLY A 54 -4.73 -0.27 -6.90
C GLY A 54 -3.46 0.54 -6.68
N TYR A 55 -3.16 0.75 -5.41
CA TYR A 55 -1.97 1.40 -4.90
C TYR A 55 -1.37 0.62 -3.72
N TYR A 56 -0.08 0.77 -3.49
CA TYR A 56 0.56 0.17 -2.31
C TYR A 56 0.15 0.92 -1.05
N ASN A 57 -0.37 0.20 -0.05
CA ASN A 57 -0.56 0.73 1.30
C ASN A 57 0.78 0.76 2.07
N CYS A 58 0.77 1.33 3.27
CA CYS A 58 1.99 1.46 4.08
C CYS A 58 2.66 0.13 4.40
N ASN A 59 1.93 -0.98 4.33
CA ASN A 59 2.43 -2.32 4.58
C ASN A 59 2.93 -3.02 3.30
N GLY A 60 2.92 -2.35 2.15
CA GLY A 60 3.29 -2.93 0.85
C GLY A 60 2.23 -3.83 0.21
N ALA A 61 1.02 -3.88 0.76
CA ALA A 61 -0.09 -4.57 0.13
C ALA A 61 -0.72 -3.71 -0.98
N CYS A 62 -0.96 -4.33 -2.13
CA CYS A 62 -1.68 -3.70 -3.24
C CYS A 62 -3.18 -3.67 -2.92
N VAL A 63 -3.67 -2.49 -2.51
CA VAL A 63 -5.06 -2.27 -2.13
C VAL A 63 -5.72 -1.31 -3.10
N THR A 64 -7.05 -1.24 -3.10
CA THR A 64 -7.81 -0.31 -3.93
C THR A 64 -8.95 0.32 -3.15
N SER A 65 -9.56 1.36 -3.74
CA SER A 65 -10.72 2.05 -3.16
C SER A 65 -11.69 2.45 -4.28
N THR A 66 -12.96 2.64 -3.93
CA THR A 66 -14.02 3.03 -4.87
C THR A 66 -13.80 4.39 -5.52
N THR A 67 -12.95 5.23 -4.92
CA THR A 67 -12.55 6.55 -5.47
C THR A 67 -11.47 6.46 -6.55
N ARG A 68 -10.80 5.31 -6.70
CA ARG A 68 -9.74 5.13 -7.71
C ARG A 68 -10.33 4.94 -9.11
N THR A 69 -9.54 5.30 -10.12
CA THR A 69 -9.89 5.16 -11.53
C THR A 69 -10.22 3.71 -11.87
N LEU A 70 -11.26 3.52 -12.68
CA LEU A 70 -11.69 2.21 -13.14
C LEU A 70 -10.75 1.72 -14.26
N CYS A 71 -10.22 0.51 -14.11
CA CYS A 71 -9.42 -0.13 -15.15
C CYS A 71 -10.34 -0.82 -16.17
N TYR A 72 -11.14 -1.77 -15.68
CA TYR A 72 -12.07 -2.56 -16.48
C TYR A 72 -13.16 -3.17 -15.61
N VAL A 73 -14.20 -3.70 -16.27
CA VAL A 73 -15.29 -4.44 -15.63
C VAL A 73 -15.34 -5.84 -16.22
N LYS A 74 -15.54 -6.85 -15.37
CA LYS A 74 -15.61 -8.25 -15.78
C LYS A 74 -16.90 -8.89 -15.24
N LYS A 75 -17.61 -9.63 -16.09
CA LYS A 75 -18.70 -10.53 -15.67
C LYS A 75 -18.10 -11.69 -14.87
N VAL A 76 -18.61 -11.94 -13.68
CA VAL A 76 -18.05 -12.94 -12.75
C VAL A 76 -19.05 -14.05 -12.42
N GLY A 77 -20.34 -13.81 -12.61
CA GLY A 77 -21.36 -14.81 -12.34
C GLY A 77 -22.77 -14.30 -12.64
N ALA A 78 -23.74 -15.01 -12.11
CA ALA A 78 -25.15 -14.62 -12.12
C ALA A 78 -25.49 -13.82 -10.85
N CYS A 79 -26.53 -13.00 -10.98
CA CYS A 79 -27.26 -12.36 -9.90
C CYS A 79 -28.74 -12.71 -10.13
#